data_AF-A0A259KHN2-F1
#
_entry.id   AF-A0A259KHN2-F1
#
_cell.length_a   1.000
_cell.length_b   1.000
_cell.length_c   1.000
_cell.angle_alpha   90.00
_cell.angle_beta   90.00
_cell.angle_gamma   90.00
#
_symmetry.space_group_name_H-M   'P 1'
#
loop_
_entity.id
_entity.type
_entity.pdbx_description
1 polymer ?
#
loop_
_entity_poly.entity_id
_entity_poly.type
_entity_poly.pdbx_seq_one_letter_code
_entity_poly.pdbx_strand_id
1 'polypeptide(L)'
;MSNFNEETVKSVHHWTHNLFTFTTTRDPGFRFLNGQFAMIGLMVEGKPLLRAYSMASANYEEDLQFFSIKVQNGPLTSRLQHLKIGDKILVGRKATGTLIQDNLLPGKNLYLLSTGTGLAPFLSVVKDPDAYERFEKIVLIHGCRTVAELAYDDYLTKELPENEFIGDEVKAKLIYYPTVTREPFRHQGRITS
;
A
#
# COMPACT_ATOMS: atom_id res chain seq x y z
N MET A 1 4.84 -12.29 -26.66
CA MET A 1 5.39 -12.27 -25.30
C MET A 1 4.28 -11.91 -24.33
N SER A 2 4.17 -12.59 -23.18
CA SER A 2 3.17 -12.25 -22.15
C SER A 2 3.39 -10.83 -21.63
N ASN A 3 2.32 -10.03 -21.51
CA ASN A 3 2.36 -8.67 -20.94
C ASN A 3 2.48 -8.67 -19.40
N PHE A 4 2.61 -9.86 -18.79
CA PHE A 4 2.61 -10.08 -17.34
C PHE A 4 3.84 -10.88 -16.92
N ASN A 5 4.35 -10.56 -15.74
CA ASN A 5 5.22 -11.42 -14.97
C ASN A 5 4.35 -12.31 -14.07
N GLU A 6 4.85 -13.52 -13.80
CA GLU A 6 4.22 -14.43 -12.85
C GLU A 6 5.02 -14.39 -11.56
N GLU A 7 4.43 -13.82 -10.51
CA GLU A 7 5.07 -13.66 -9.21
C GLU A 7 4.51 -14.66 -8.21
N THR A 8 5.34 -15.06 -7.25
CA THR A 8 5.01 -16.08 -6.26
C THR A 8 4.70 -15.42 -4.92
N VAL A 9 3.57 -15.76 -4.32
CA VAL A 9 3.20 -15.27 -2.98
C VAL A 9 4.19 -15.79 -1.95
N LYS A 10 4.75 -14.86 -1.16
CA LYS A 10 5.72 -15.13 -0.09
C LYS A 10 5.11 -15.04 1.29
N SER A 11 4.14 -14.15 1.51
CA SER A 11 3.44 -14.02 2.79
C SER A 11 2.01 -13.55 2.58
N VAL A 12 1.13 -13.88 3.54
CA VAL A 12 -0.25 -13.42 3.60
C VAL A 12 -0.59 -13.09 5.05
N HIS A 13 -1.13 -11.89 5.29
CA HIS A 13 -1.56 -11.43 6.60
C HIS A 13 -2.99 -10.87 6.51
N HIS A 14 -3.91 -11.37 7.32
CA HIS A 14 -5.29 -10.90 7.36
C HIS A 14 -5.51 -9.96 8.55
N TRP A 15 -5.71 -8.67 8.26
CA TRP A 15 -6.01 -7.65 9.27
C TRP A 15 -7.42 -7.84 9.85
N THR A 16 -8.39 -8.12 8.98
CA THR A 16 -9.81 -8.25 9.34
C THR A 16 -10.51 -9.26 8.41
N HIS A 17 -11.83 -9.41 8.60
CA HIS A 17 -12.69 -10.16 7.68
C HIS A 17 -12.77 -9.54 6.28
N ASN A 18 -12.42 -8.26 6.10
CA ASN A 18 -12.50 -7.53 4.84
C ASN A 18 -11.16 -6.96 4.34
N LEU A 19 -10.06 -7.09 5.08
CA LEU A 19 -8.75 -6.52 4.72
C LEU A 19 -7.64 -7.55 4.88
N PHE A 20 -6.69 -7.54 3.95
CA PHE A 20 -5.49 -8.36 4.03
C PHE A 20 -4.35 -7.77 3.21
N THR A 21 -3.14 -8.16 3.58
CA THR A 21 -1.90 -7.87 2.87
C THR A 21 -1.30 -9.18 2.39
N PHE A 22 -0.63 -9.14 1.25
CA PHE A 22 0.24 -10.22 0.82
C PHE A 22 1.50 -9.65 0.17
N THR A 23 2.59 -10.41 0.24
CA THR A 23 3.82 -10.11 -0.49
C THR A 23 4.08 -11.14 -1.56
N THR A 24 4.77 -10.74 -2.62
CA THR A 24 5.21 -11.63 -3.69
C THR A 24 6.66 -11.39 -4.04
N THR A 25 7.25 -12.33 -4.78
CA THR A 25 8.46 -12.06 -5.55
C THR A 25 8.26 -10.84 -6.45
N ARG A 26 9.39 -10.29 -6.90
CA ARG A 26 9.46 -9.20 -7.85
C ARG A 26 10.42 -9.57 -8.97
N ASP A 27 9.97 -9.50 -10.21
CA ASP A 27 10.85 -9.57 -11.37
C ASP A 27 11.97 -8.52 -11.27
N PRO A 28 13.25 -8.91 -11.42
CA PRO A 28 14.38 -7.98 -11.31
C PRO A 28 14.38 -6.84 -12.33
N GLY A 29 13.61 -6.94 -13.42
CA GLY A 29 13.40 -5.88 -14.40
C GLY A 29 12.21 -4.96 -14.08
N PHE A 30 11.38 -5.31 -13.09
CA PHE A 30 10.24 -4.49 -12.70
C PHE A 30 10.68 -3.24 -11.95
N ARG A 31 10.38 -2.07 -12.52
CA ARG A 31 10.68 -0.74 -11.96
C ARG A 31 9.40 0.06 -11.81
N PHE A 32 9.31 0.83 -10.73
CA PHE A 32 8.18 1.72 -10.46
C PHE A 32 8.63 2.90 -9.60
N LEU A 33 7.82 3.97 -9.60
CA LEU A 33 7.96 5.09 -8.68
C LEU A 33 7.05 4.89 -7.47
N ASN A 34 7.50 5.27 -6.28
CA ASN A 34 6.73 5.13 -5.05
C ASN A 34 5.37 5.86 -5.19
N GLY A 35 4.29 5.16 -4.87
CA GLY A 35 2.90 5.62 -5.04
C GLY A 35 2.21 5.20 -6.35
N GLN A 36 2.93 4.59 -7.31
CA GLN A 36 2.32 4.00 -8.50
C GLN A 36 1.52 2.71 -8.21
N PHE A 37 0.78 2.27 -9.22
CA PHE A 37 0.07 1.00 -9.25
C PHE A 37 0.44 0.17 -10.49
N ALA A 38 0.20 -1.14 -10.40
CA ALA A 38 0.26 -2.07 -11.52
C ALA A 38 -1.05 -2.86 -11.63
N MET A 39 -1.29 -3.44 -12.79
CA MET A 39 -2.39 -4.40 -12.95
C MET A 39 -1.95 -5.73 -12.36
N ILE A 40 -2.64 -6.23 -11.34
CA ILE A 40 -2.40 -7.57 -10.81
C ILE A 40 -3.63 -8.45 -10.99
N GLY A 41 -3.45 -9.77 -10.92
CA GLY A 41 -4.59 -10.67 -10.95
C GLY A 41 -4.25 -12.14 -10.92
N LEU A 42 -5.22 -12.95 -11.33
CA LEU A 42 -5.14 -14.40 -11.36
C LEU A 42 -5.55 -14.90 -12.74
N MET A 43 -5.08 -16.09 -13.13
CA MET A 43 -5.64 -16.82 -14.26
C MET A 43 -6.93 -17.50 -13.82
N VAL A 44 -8.03 -17.22 -14.52
CA VAL A 44 -9.36 -17.81 -14.27
C VAL A 44 -9.88 -18.33 -15.59
N GLU A 45 -10.15 -19.64 -15.68
CA GLU A 45 -10.66 -20.29 -16.90
C GLU A 45 -9.81 -19.98 -18.14
N GLY A 46 -8.48 -19.97 -17.97
CA GLY A 46 -7.52 -19.68 -19.05
C GLY A 46 -7.42 -18.20 -19.44
N LYS A 47 -8.09 -17.27 -18.74
CA LYS A 47 -8.04 -15.83 -19.01
C LYS A 47 -7.54 -15.03 -17.80
N PRO A 48 -6.75 -13.97 -18.02
CA PRO A 48 -6.28 -13.12 -16.92
C PRO A 48 -7.42 -12.24 -16.39
N LEU A 49 -7.71 -12.35 -15.08
CA LEU A 49 -8.65 -11.49 -14.37
C LEU A 49 -7.88 -10.45 -13.57
N LEU A 50 -7.84 -9.21 -14.08
CA LEU A 50 -6.93 -8.18 -13.59
C LEU A 50 -7.65 -7.02 -12.91
N ARG A 51 -6.99 -6.40 -11.93
CA ARG A 51 -7.39 -5.13 -11.31
C ARG A 51 -6.16 -4.27 -11.00
N ALA A 52 -6.35 -2.96 -10.97
CA ALA A 52 -5.31 -2.02 -10.55
C ALA A 52 -5.05 -2.16 -9.04
N TYR A 53 -3.79 -2.28 -8.66
CA TYR A 53 -3.33 -2.34 -7.28
C TYR A 53 -2.07 -1.49 -7.09
N SER A 54 -2.11 -0.58 -6.12
CA SER A 54 -0.94 0.17 -5.71
C SER A 54 0.10 -0.76 -5.11
N MET A 55 1.37 -0.52 -5.43
CA MET A 55 2.48 -1.16 -4.74
C MET A 55 2.56 -0.52 -3.36
N ALA A 56 2.38 -1.33 -2.31
CA ALA A 56 2.57 -0.92 -0.92
C ALA A 56 4.03 -1.09 -0.47
N SER A 57 4.85 -1.82 -1.22
CA SER A 57 6.30 -1.81 -1.07
C SER A 57 6.94 -0.57 -1.70
N ALA A 58 8.10 -0.17 -1.19
CA ALA A 58 8.96 0.83 -1.80
C ALA A 58 9.69 0.23 -3.01
N ASN A 59 10.07 1.09 -3.95
CA ASN A 59 10.68 0.72 -5.21
C ASN A 59 12.07 0.09 -5.10
N TYR A 60 12.73 0.20 -3.94
CA TYR A 60 14.01 -0.43 -3.64
C TYR A 60 13.86 -1.79 -2.93
N GLU A 61 12.65 -2.15 -2.45
CA GLU A 61 12.43 -3.44 -1.79
C GLU A 61 12.45 -4.59 -2.80
N GLU A 62 13.02 -5.73 -2.38
CA GLU A 62 13.12 -6.93 -3.22
C GLU A 62 11.76 -7.56 -3.51
N ASP A 63 10.78 -7.35 -2.65
CA ASP A 63 9.45 -7.95 -2.76
C ASP A 63 8.37 -6.91 -3.09
N LEU A 64 7.35 -7.35 -3.81
CA LEU A 64 6.13 -6.57 -3.99
C LEU A 64 5.21 -6.80 -2.81
N GLN A 65 4.64 -5.74 -2.26
CA GLN A 65 3.58 -5.83 -1.25
C GLN A 65 2.30 -5.19 -1.77
N PHE A 66 1.17 -5.82 -1.50
CA PHE A 66 -0.15 -5.31 -1.87
C PHE A 66 -1.08 -5.33 -0.65
N PHE A 67 -1.86 -4.25 -0.50
CA PHE A 67 -2.91 -4.14 0.51
C PHE A 67 -4.28 -4.18 -0.16
N SER A 68 -5.11 -5.14 0.22
CA SER A 68 -6.30 -5.54 -0.52
C SER A 68 -7.55 -5.64 0.35
N ILE A 69 -8.69 -5.34 -0.28
CA ILE A 69 -10.02 -5.56 0.27
C ILE A 69 -10.54 -6.95 -0.13
N LYS A 70 -11.31 -7.60 0.74
CA LYS A 70 -12.06 -8.81 0.45
C LYS A 70 -13.50 -8.43 0.16
N VAL A 71 -13.94 -8.67 -1.07
CA VAL A 71 -15.34 -8.49 -1.47
C VAL A 71 -15.86 -9.86 -1.87
N GLN A 72 -16.80 -10.40 -1.10
CA GLN A 72 -17.26 -11.80 -1.26
C GLN A 72 -17.76 -12.12 -2.68
N ASN A 73 -18.41 -11.15 -3.32
CA ASN A 73 -18.91 -11.27 -4.71
C ASN A 73 -18.03 -10.50 -5.73
N GLY A 74 -16.85 -10.06 -5.33
CA GLY A 74 -15.92 -9.34 -6.20
C GLY A 74 -15.24 -10.31 -7.17
N PRO A 75 -15.18 -10.03 -8.49
CA PRO A 75 -14.63 -10.98 -9.46
C PRO A 75 -13.24 -11.49 -9.09
N LEU A 76 -12.33 -10.57 -8.72
CA LEU A 76 -10.97 -10.92 -8.35
C LEU A 76 -10.85 -11.25 -6.85
N THR A 77 -11.33 -10.37 -5.98
CA THR A 77 -11.03 -10.44 -4.54
C THR A 77 -11.74 -11.57 -3.81
N SER A 78 -12.84 -12.10 -4.35
CA SER A 78 -13.46 -13.35 -3.88
C SER A 78 -12.51 -14.54 -3.97
N ARG A 79 -11.57 -14.52 -4.92
CA ARG A 79 -10.52 -15.54 -5.12
C ARG A 79 -9.22 -15.14 -4.44
N LEU A 80 -8.82 -13.87 -4.59
CA LEU A 80 -7.57 -13.33 -4.05
C LEU A 80 -7.49 -13.43 -2.52
N GLN A 81 -8.62 -13.38 -1.81
CA GLN A 81 -8.67 -13.55 -0.36
C GLN A 81 -8.22 -14.93 0.12
N HIS A 82 -8.12 -15.93 -0.78
CA HIS A 82 -7.75 -17.31 -0.47
C HIS A 82 -6.29 -17.64 -0.83
N LEU A 83 -5.50 -16.64 -1.20
CA LEU A 83 -4.08 -16.83 -1.51
C LEU A 83 -3.33 -17.52 -0.37
N LYS A 84 -2.41 -18.39 -0.74
CA LYS A 84 -1.45 -19.07 0.14
C LYS A 84 -0.03 -18.81 -0.34
N ILE A 85 0.93 -18.99 0.55
CA ILE A 85 2.36 -18.97 0.21
C ILE A 85 2.61 -20.02 -0.89
N GLY A 86 3.34 -19.63 -1.93
CA GLY A 86 3.61 -20.44 -3.12
C GLY A 86 2.63 -20.25 -4.27
N ASP A 87 1.46 -19.64 -4.05
CA ASP A 87 0.51 -19.35 -5.12
C ASP A 87 1.09 -18.35 -6.12
N LYS A 88 0.64 -18.45 -7.38
CA LYS A 88 1.06 -17.56 -8.46
C LYS A 88 0.06 -16.45 -8.69
N ILE A 89 0.57 -15.24 -8.90
CA ILE A 89 -0.22 -14.10 -9.35
C ILE A 89 0.38 -13.51 -10.62
N LEU A 90 -0.46 -12.85 -11.40
CA LEU A 90 -0.03 -12.04 -12.53
C LEU A 90 0.29 -10.63 -12.05
N VAL A 91 1.42 -10.08 -12.47
CA VAL A 91 1.79 -8.67 -12.29
C VAL A 91 2.10 -8.07 -13.65
N GLY A 92 1.35 -7.03 -14.03
CA GLY A 92 1.56 -6.30 -15.27
C GLY A 92 2.91 -5.61 -15.28
N ARG A 93 3.64 -5.71 -16.39
CA ARG A 93 5.02 -5.22 -16.51
C ARG A 93 5.18 -3.69 -16.46
N LYS A 94 4.08 -2.95 -16.53
CA LYS A 94 4.08 -1.49 -16.53
C LYS A 94 3.38 -0.96 -15.28
N ALA A 95 4.14 -0.24 -14.46
CA ALA A 95 3.61 0.60 -13.41
C ALA A 95 3.16 1.96 -13.96
N THR A 96 2.07 2.51 -13.43
CA THR A 96 1.55 3.84 -13.78
C THR A 96 0.83 4.47 -12.59
N GLY A 97 0.36 5.70 -12.71
CA GLY A 97 -0.34 6.40 -11.64
C GLY A 97 0.13 7.84 -11.48
N THR A 98 -0.71 8.64 -10.84
CA THR A 98 -0.50 10.08 -10.65
C THR A 98 0.07 10.44 -9.27
N LEU A 99 0.03 9.51 -8.32
CA LEU A 99 0.48 9.70 -6.93
C LEU A 99 2.01 9.59 -6.81
N ILE A 100 2.72 10.27 -7.70
CA ILE A 100 4.17 10.43 -7.68
C ILE A 100 4.51 11.83 -7.25
N GLN A 101 5.58 11.97 -6.48
CA GLN A 101 5.97 13.25 -5.91
C GLN A 101 6.36 14.26 -6.99
N ASP A 102 6.85 13.83 -8.15
CA ASP A 102 7.25 14.70 -9.28
C ASP A 102 6.10 15.48 -9.92
N ASN A 103 4.85 15.05 -9.66
CA ASN A 103 3.68 15.80 -10.08
C ASN A 103 3.33 16.96 -9.12
N LEU A 104 4.09 17.13 -8.03
CA LEU A 104 3.87 18.16 -7.03
C LEU A 104 4.85 19.31 -7.22
N LEU A 105 4.35 20.54 -7.11
CA LEU A 105 5.20 21.71 -6.97
C LEU A 105 5.99 21.64 -5.66
N PRO A 106 7.15 22.31 -5.56
CA PRO A 106 7.87 22.44 -4.30
C PRO A 106 6.98 22.98 -3.20
N GLY A 107 7.06 22.39 -2.01
CA GLY A 107 6.24 22.75 -0.87
C GLY A 107 6.83 22.20 0.42
N LYS A 108 6.40 22.75 1.56
CA LYS A 108 6.92 22.36 2.88
C LYS A 108 6.29 21.09 3.42
N ASN A 109 4.98 20.95 3.27
CA ASN A 109 4.21 19.88 3.90
C ASN A 109 3.54 19.01 2.84
N LEU A 110 3.75 17.70 2.93
CA LEU A 110 3.06 16.70 2.11
C LEU A 110 1.91 16.09 2.91
N TYR A 111 0.67 16.28 2.45
CA TYR A 111 -0.50 15.64 3.03
C TYR A 111 -0.91 14.42 2.21
N LEU A 112 -0.87 13.25 2.83
CA LEU A 112 -1.25 11.97 2.25
C LEU A 112 -2.63 11.56 2.80
N LEU A 113 -3.69 11.90 2.07
CA LEU A 113 -5.07 11.73 2.52
C LEU A 113 -5.65 10.41 2.01
N SER A 114 -5.84 9.43 2.91
CA SER A 114 -6.31 8.09 2.53
C SER A 114 -7.51 7.61 3.33
N THR A 115 -8.33 6.76 2.70
CA THR A 115 -9.37 5.99 3.40
C THR A 115 -9.30 4.51 3.02
N GLY A 116 -9.51 3.62 3.99
CA GLY A 116 -9.45 2.17 3.79
C GLY A 116 -8.17 1.71 3.09
N THR A 117 -8.28 0.98 1.99
CA THR A 117 -7.13 0.50 1.18
C THR A 117 -6.42 1.60 0.40
N GLY A 118 -6.94 2.84 0.39
CA GLY A 118 -6.25 3.99 -0.18
C GLY A 118 -4.93 4.33 0.54
N LEU A 119 -4.65 3.70 1.68
CA LEU A 119 -3.35 3.73 2.36
C LEU A 119 -2.23 3.10 1.53
N ALA A 120 -2.55 2.12 0.67
CA ALA A 120 -1.58 1.32 -0.07
C ALA A 120 -0.47 2.12 -0.79
N PRO A 121 -0.77 3.09 -1.67
CA PRO A 121 0.29 3.87 -2.33
C PRO A 121 1.13 4.69 -1.34
N PHE A 122 0.55 5.10 -0.21
CA PHE A 122 1.25 5.91 0.78
C PHE A 122 2.18 5.11 1.67
N LEU A 123 1.94 3.81 1.86
CA LEU A 123 2.93 2.91 2.47
C LEU A 123 4.23 2.94 1.69
N SER A 124 4.16 2.96 0.36
CA SER A 124 5.33 3.10 -0.51
C SER A 124 6.00 4.47 -0.36
N VAL A 125 5.21 5.56 -0.33
CA VAL A 125 5.72 6.93 -0.21
C VAL A 125 6.38 7.21 1.14
N VAL A 126 5.84 6.74 2.27
CA VAL A 126 6.45 6.99 3.60
C VAL A 126 7.71 6.18 3.84
N LYS A 127 8.05 5.26 2.95
CA LYS A 127 9.34 4.55 2.94
C LYS A 127 10.38 5.22 2.05
N ASP A 128 10.01 6.23 1.28
CA ASP A 128 10.87 6.86 0.29
C ASP A 128 11.80 7.91 0.93
N PRO A 129 13.14 7.72 0.94
CA PRO A 129 14.06 8.73 1.44
C PRO A 129 13.89 10.09 0.75
N ASP A 130 13.61 10.09 -0.56
CA ASP A 130 13.44 11.32 -1.35
C ASP A 130 12.24 12.14 -0.83
N ALA A 131 11.22 11.50 -0.26
CA ALA A 131 10.09 12.21 0.34
C ALA A 131 10.55 13.04 1.55
N TYR A 132 11.44 12.50 2.37
CA TYR A 132 11.93 13.18 3.58
C TYR A 132 12.93 14.29 3.26
N GLU A 133 13.62 14.22 2.12
CA GLU A 133 14.44 15.32 1.64
C GLU A 133 13.59 16.48 1.10
N ARG A 134 12.49 16.17 0.42
CA ARG A 134 11.64 17.15 -0.26
C ARG A 134 10.69 17.92 0.64
N PHE A 135 10.29 17.34 1.76
CA PHE A 135 9.25 17.91 2.64
C PHE A 135 9.73 18.03 4.09
N GLU A 136 9.43 19.18 4.71
CA GLU A 136 9.69 19.43 6.13
C GLU A 136 8.80 18.55 7.03
N LYS A 137 7.56 18.27 6.58
CA LYS A 137 6.62 17.35 7.24
C LYS A 137 5.87 16.51 6.22
N ILE A 138 5.66 15.24 6.57
CA ILE A 138 4.76 14.33 5.85
C ILE A 138 3.63 13.95 6.80
N VAL A 139 2.40 14.29 6.45
CA VAL A 139 1.21 14.02 7.27
C VAL A 139 0.41 12.92 6.59
N LEU A 140 0.48 11.71 7.15
CA LEU A 140 -0.27 10.55 6.69
C LEU A 140 -1.60 10.44 7.44
N ILE A 141 -2.69 10.74 6.73
CA ILE A 141 -4.05 10.61 7.27
C ILE A 141 -4.67 9.30 6.77
N HIS A 142 -5.13 8.47 7.70
CA HIS A 142 -5.77 7.18 7.40
C HIS A 142 -7.15 7.09 8.05
N GLY A 143 -8.19 7.24 7.24
CA GLY A 143 -9.58 7.18 7.69
C GLY A 143 -10.21 5.79 7.50
N CYS A 144 -10.73 5.22 8.59
CA CYS A 144 -11.40 3.92 8.60
C CYS A 144 -12.79 3.97 9.28
N ARG A 145 -13.57 2.88 9.17
CA ARG A 145 -14.86 2.80 9.87
C ARG A 145 -14.69 2.38 11.31
N THR A 146 -13.81 1.41 11.56
CA THR A 146 -13.55 0.80 12.87
C THR A 146 -12.06 0.83 13.19
N VAL A 147 -11.69 0.73 14.46
CA VAL A 147 -10.29 0.68 14.92
C VAL A 147 -9.55 -0.52 14.31
N ALA A 148 -10.23 -1.68 14.20
CA ALA A 148 -9.65 -2.89 13.60
C ALA A 148 -9.25 -2.73 12.12
N GLU A 149 -9.79 -1.74 11.40
CA GLU A 149 -9.45 -1.48 10.00
C GLU A 149 -8.19 -0.59 9.85
N LEU A 150 -7.59 -0.11 10.95
CA LEU A 150 -6.33 0.62 10.95
C LEU A 150 -5.13 -0.33 10.71
N ALA A 151 -5.15 -0.98 9.54
CA ALA A 151 -4.04 -1.79 9.07
C ALA A 151 -2.74 -0.98 9.08
N TYR A 152 -1.64 -1.60 9.50
CA TYR A 152 -0.32 -0.98 9.63
C TYR A 152 -0.17 0.09 10.75
N ASP A 153 -1.11 0.27 11.68
CA ASP A 153 -0.96 1.22 12.79
C ASP A 153 0.32 0.94 13.61
N ASP A 154 0.55 -0.33 14.00
CA ASP A 154 1.78 -0.72 14.71
C ASP A 154 3.04 -0.50 13.87
N TYR A 155 3.00 -0.87 12.59
CA TYR A 155 4.13 -0.66 11.67
C TYR A 155 4.50 0.83 11.58
N LEU A 156 3.50 1.70 11.35
CA LEU A 156 3.72 3.14 11.17
C LEU A 156 4.13 3.85 12.47
N THR A 157 3.71 3.36 13.63
CA THR A 157 3.95 4.01 14.92
C THR A 157 5.14 3.45 15.69
N LYS A 158 5.54 2.21 15.44
CA LYS A 158 6.56 1.50 16.22
C LYS A 158 7.70 0.95 15.37
N GLU A 159 7.42 0.40 14.18
CA GLU A 159 8.46 -0.29 13.40
C GLU A 159 9.18 0.66 12.44
N LEU A 160 8.44 1.44 11.63
CA LEU A 160 9.00 2.38 10.67
C LEU A 160 9.89 3.46 11.32
N PRO A 161 9.54 4.02 12.50
CA PRO A 161 10.44 4.94 13.23
C PRO A 161 11.77 4.30 13.68
N GLU A 162 11.84 2.97 13.76
CA GLU A 162 13.05 2.22 14.13
C GLU A 162 13.77 1.64 12.91
N ASN A 163 13.38 2.07 11.70
CA ASN A 163 14.09 1.67 10.48
C ASN A 163 15.54 2.16 10.48
N GLU A 164 16.48 1.29 10.12
CA GLU A 164 17.92 1.58 10.18
C GLU A 164 18.40 2.69 9.25
N PHE A 165 17.66 2.98 8.17
CA PHE A 165 18.06 3.95 7.14
C PHE A 165 17.31 5.28 7.26
N ILE A 166 16.01 5.23 7.54
CA ILE A 166 15.12 6.41 7.53
C ILE A 166 14.46 6.70 8.88
N GLY A 167 14.74 5.91 9.92
CA GLY A 167 14.05 6.00 11.22
C GLY A 167 14.13 7.39 11.87
N ASP A 168 15.29 8.05 11.81
CA ASP A 168 15.47 9.39 12.36
C ASP A 168 14.63 10.44 11.62
N GLU A 169 14.59 10.37 10.28
CA GLU A 169 13.77 11.23 9.44
C GLU A 169 12.27 10.96 9.66
N VAL A 170 11.87 9.70 9.78
CA VAL A 170 10.50 9.30 10.13
C VAL A 170 10.10 9.92 11.48
N LYS A 171 10.92 9.75 12.52
CA LYS A 171 10.67 10.31 13.86
C LYS A 171 10.54 11.83 13.84
N ALA A 172 11.38 12.50 13.04
CA ALA A 172 11.41 13.95 12.95
C ALA A 172 10.27 14.53 12.10
N LYS A 173 9.86 13.87 11.01
CA LYS A 173 9.05 14.47 9.95
C LYS A 173 7.72 13.79 9.67
N LEU A 174 7.57 12.48 9.93
CA LEU A 174 6.31 11.77 9.69
C LEU A 174 5.32 12.00 10.84
N ILE A 175 4.12 12.44 10.48
CA ILE A 175 2.97 12.55 11.39
C ILE A 175 1.91 11.57 10.91
N TYR A 176 1.69 10.49 11.66
CA TYR A 176 0.60 9.57 11.40
C TYR A 176 -0.67 9.99 12.14
N TYR A 177 -1.74 10.21 11.38
CA TYR A 177 -3.04 10.67 11.88
C TYR A 177 -4.14 9.67 11.49
N PRO A 178 -4.31 8.59 12.26
CA PRO A 178 -5.44 7.67 12.06
C PRO A 178 -6.72 8.30 12.58
N THR A 179 -7.82 8.13 11.86
CA THR A 179 -9.17 8.57 12.26
C THR A 179 -10.20 7.48 12.01
N VAL A 180 -11.18 7.37 12.90
CA VAL A 180 -12.23 6.34 12.88
C VAL A 180 -13.61 7.01 12.92
N THR A 181 -14.61 6.43 12.25
CA THR A 181 -15.94 7.06 12.11
C THR A 181 -17.07 6.38 12.87
N ARG A 182 -16.93 5.13 13.32
CA ARG A 182 -18.03 4.36 13.91
C ARG A 182 -17.75 3.78 15.30
N GLU A 183 -16.60 4.11 15.90
CA GLU A 183 -16.18 3.63 17.21
C GLU A 183 -15.45 4.74 17.98
N PRO A 184 -15.49 4.72 19.32
CA PRO A 184 -14.67 5.61 20.12
C PRO A 184 -13.18 5.45 19.81
N PHE A 185 -12.53 6.55 19.40
CA PHE A 185 -11.11 6.60 19.08
C PHE A 185 -10.52 8.00 19.32
N ARG A 186 -9.19 8.12 19.39
CA ARG A 186 -8.48 9.38 19.69
C ARG A 186 -8.76 10.50 18.68
N HIS A 187 -8.92 10.15 17.41
CA HIS A 187 -9.44 11.05 16.38
C HIS A 187 -10.70 10.41 15.79
N GLN A 188 -11.81 11.13 15.88
CA GLN A 188 -13.10 10.65 15.41
C GLN A 188 -13.66 11.60 14.35
N GLY A 189 -14.08 11.04 13.22
CA GLY A 189 -14.65 11.81 12.11
C GLY A 189 -14.06 11.44 10.75
N ARG A 190 -14.63 12.04 9.71
CA ARG A 190 -14.08 11.98 8.36
C ARG A 190 -12.94 12.97 8.23
N ILE A 191 -12.07 12.75 7.25
CA ILE A 191 -10.96 13.68 6.92
C ILE A 191 -11.47 15.10 6.61
N THR A 192 -12.71 15.21 6.13
CA THR A 192 -13.33 16.48 5.71
C THR A 192 -14.18 17.15 6.80
N SER A 193 -14.33 16.53 7.97
CA SER A 193 -15.26 16.97 9.03
C SER A 193 -14.54 17.43 10.28
#